data_AF-A0A2D6XE00-F1
#
_entry.id   AF-A0A2D6XE00-F1
#
_cell.length_a   1.000
_cell.length_b   1.000
_cell.length_c   1.000
_cell.angle_alpha   90.00
_cell.angle_beta   90.00
_cell.angle_gamma   90.00
#
_symmetry.space_group_name_H-M   'P 1'
#
loop_
_entity.id
_entity.type
_entity.pdbx_description
1 polymer ?
#
loop_
_entity_poly.entity_id
_entity_poly.type
_entity_poly.pdbx_seq_one_letter_code
_entity_poly.pdbx_strand_id
1 'polypeptide(L)'
;MKAAALAAEELTAQVAHRLMALADERLVSHEGSEGTEVVPDIHVYDDVLPDPEGYRALALAHSFQTFTIGTVEWRGFAECEPPGLTDWLQDRRPDLTATLSLLRQSPKGQAEPHYIHTDRSMGDWTAILYLTPSPKAGDGTDFWRHRWSGVTESRAESATAMAQESQAWSDRDQWSLRQHVAARFNRVVLFPAKYFHSRSLHENYGSGDTARLTQIVFCEKKDA
;
A
#
# COMPACT_ATOMS: atom_id res chain seq x y z
N MET A 1 -0.47 18.82 -22.78
CA MET A 1 0.08 17.51 -23.18
C MET A 1 1.51 17.26 -22.69
N LYS A 2 2.48 18.18 -22.82
CA LYS A 2 3.86 17.95 -22.32
C LYS A 2 3.96 17.73 -20.80
N ALA A 3 3.21 18.46 -19.98
CA ALA A 3 3.29 18.37 -18.51
C ALA A 3 2.86 17.00 -17.95
N ALA A 4 1.83 16.37 -18.54
CA ALA A 4 1.34 15.06 -18.07
C ALA A 4 2.29 13.91 -18.41
N ALA A 5 3.02 14.01 -19.54
CA ALA A 5 4.04 13.02 -19.91
C ALA A 5 5.29 13.13 -19.02
N LEU A 6 5.69 14.35 -18.67
CA LEU A 6 6.79 14.61 -17.72
C LEU A 6 6.49 14.05 -16.32
N ALA A 7 5.27 14.27 -15.79
CA ALA A 7 4.85 13.71 -14.51
C ALA A 7 4.79 12.17 -14.52
N ALA A 8 4.39 11.56 -15.65
CA ALA A 8 4.37 10.10 -15.80
C ALA A 8 5.78 9.49 -15.82
N GLU A 9 6.73 10.13 -16.51
CA GLU A 9 8.13 9.72 -16.53
C GLU A 9 8.79 9.90 -15.15
N GLU A 10 8.47 10.98 -14.44
CA GLU A 10 9.00 11.26 -13.10
C GLU A 10 8.45 10.30 -12.04
N LEU A 11 7.15 10.02 -12.04
CA LEU A 11 6.55 8.99 -11.18
C LEU A 11 7.12 7.59 -11.50
N THR A 12 7.27 7.25 -12.78
CA THR A 12 7.89 5.99 -13.20
C THR A 12 9.33 5.90 -12.69
N ALA A 13 10.10 6.98 -12.80
CA ALA A 13 11.47 7.05 -12.31
C ALA A 13 11.56 6.96 -10.79
N GLN A 14 10.67 7.63 -10.04
CA GLN A 14 10.62 7.57 -8.57
C GLN A 14 10.28 6.14 -8.08
N VAL A 15 9.26 5.51 -8.67
CA VAL A 15 8.86 4.13 -8.33
C VAL A 15 9.98 3.16 -8.72
N ALA A 16 10.53 3.27 -9.94
CA ALA A 16 11.60 2.39 -10.40
C ALA A 16 12.90 2.56 -9.60
N HIS A 17 13.28 3.79 -9.24
CA HIS A 17 14.47 4.07 -8.45
C HIS A 17 14.38 3.45 -7.05
N ARG A 18 13.23 3.58 -6.39
CA ARG A 18 13.00 2.99 -5.05
C ARG A 18 13.02 1.45 -5.09
N LEU A 19 12.43 0.84 -6.11
CA LEU A 19 12.51 -0.61 -6.33
C LEU A 19 13.95 -1.13 -6.51
N MET A 20 14.91 -0.28 -6.89
CA MET A 20 16.31 -0.66 -7.13
C MET A 20 17.26 -0.44 -5.94
N ALA A 21 16.89 0.30 -4.90
CA ALA A 21 17.83 0.85 -3.91
C ALA A 21 18.15 -0.03 -2.66
N LEU A 22 17.52 -1.19 -2.47
CA LEU A 22 17.65 -1.97 -1.22
C LEU A 22 18.86 -2.93 -1.19
N ALA A 23 20.11 -2.54 -1.34
CA ALA A 23 21.23 -3.49 -1.21
C ALA A 23 22.21 -3.08 -0.10
N ASP A 24 21.91 -3.40 1.17
CA ASP A 24 22.94 -3.56 2.22
C ASP A 24 22.43 -4.32 3.48
N GLU A 25 23.34 -5.06 4.13
CA GLU A 25 23.12 -6.25 5.00
C GLU A 25 22.73 -6.00 6.49
N ARG A 26 22.00 -6.96 7.14
CA ARG A 26 22.45 -7.86 8.24
C ARG A 26 21.35 -8.51 9.10
N LEU A 27 21.58 -9.81 9.38
CA LEU A 27 20.72 -10.84 10.00
C LEU A 27 20.56 -10.78 11.54
N VAL A 28 19.34 -11.02 12.04
CA VAL A 28 19.05 -11.73 13.32
C VAL A 28 17.70 -12.47 13.22
N SER A 29 17.61 -13.71 13.71
CA SER A 29 16.40 -14.55 13.73
C SER A 29 15.82 -14.71 15.14
N HIS A 30 14.49 -14.82 15.28
CA HIS A 30 13.83 -15.47 16.42
C HIS A 30 12.41 -15.96 16.11
N GLU A 31 11.97 -16.97 16.88
CA GLU A 31 10.77 -17.80 16.71
C GLU A 31 9.55 -17.30 17.50
N GLY A 32 8.36 -17.69 17.06
CA GLY A 32 7.06 -17.12 17.47
C GLY A 32 6.28 -17.89 18.54
N SER A 33 5.03 -17.46 18.74
CA SER A 33 3.99 -18.20 19.46
C SER A 33 2.59 -17.83 18.95
N GLU A 34 1.68 -18.79 18.92
CA GLU A 34 0.31 -18.62 18.46
C GLU A 34 -0.65 -18.25 19.60
N GLY A 35 -1.33 -17.12 19.42
CA GLY A 35 -2.60 -16.74 20.04
C GLY A 35 -3.40 -15.96 19.01
N THR A 36 -4.64 -15.54 19.30
CA THR A 36 -5.36 -14.56 18.47
C THR A 36 -4.53 -13.29 18.47
N GLU A 37 -3.74 -13.13 17.42
CA GLU A 37 -2.60 -12.24 17.44
C GLU A 37 -3.10 -10.80 17.26
N VAL A 38 -2.98 -10.01 18.32
CA VAL A 38 -2.94 -8.56 18.14
C VAL A 38 -1.70 -8.30 17.32
N VAL A 39 -1.87 -7.94 16.05
CA VAL A 39 -0.74 -7.58 15.21
C VAL A 39 -0.17 -6.27 15.77
N PRO A 40 1.08 -6.28 16.27
CA PRO A 40 1.70 -5.04 16.71
C PRO A 40 1.74 -4.05 15.54
N ASP A 41 1.68 -2.76 15.86
CA ASP A 41 1.97 -1.67 14.92
C ASP A 41 0.99 -1.48 13.73
N ILE A 42 -0.16 -2.15 13.70
CA ILE A 42 -1.28 -1.74 12.83
C ILE A 42 -2.14 -0.71 13.57
N HIS A 43 -2.12 0.52 13.07
CA HIS A 43 -2.92 1.61 13.62
C HIS A 43 -4.07 1.95 12.67
N VAL A 44 -5.27 2.10 13.24
CA VAL A 44 -6.47 2.47 12.50
C VAL A 44 -7.00 3.80 13.05
N TYR A 45 -7.24 4.74 12.15
CA TYR A 45 -7.75 6.07 12.46
C TYR A 45 -8.99 6.34 11.62
N ASP A 46 -10.08 6.71 12.26
CA ASP A 46 -11.32 7.11 11.59
C ASP A 46 -11.41 8.63 11.53
N ASP A 47 -12.19 9.12 10.55
CA ASP A 47 -12.55 10.53 10.39
C ASP A 47 -11.31 11.45 10.31
N VAL A 48 -10.30 11.01 9.52
CA VAL A 48 -8.96 11.61 9.45
C VAL A 48 -8.94 12.99 8.81
N LEU A 49 -9.60 13.15 7.67
CA LEU A 49 -9.67 14.42 6.96
C LEU A 49 -10.86 15.25 7.45
N PRO A 50 -10.72 16.58 7.60
CA PRO A 50 -11.82 17.45 7.99
C PRO A 50 -12.89 17.61 6.89
N ASP A 51 -12.49 17.55 5.62
CA ASP A 51 -13.38 17.57 4.45
C ASP A 51 -13.07 16.39 3.51
N PRO A 52 -13.52 15.16 3.86
CA PRO A 52 -13.20 13.97 3.07
C PRO A 52 -13.93 13.94 1.73
N GLU A 53 -15.09 14.59 1.61
CA GLU A 53 -15.84 14.66 0.36
C GLU A 53 -15.17 15.59 -0.65
N GLY A 54 -14.75 16.79 -0.21
CA GLY A 54 -13.97 17.71 -1.02
C GLY A 54 -12.65 17.09 -1.46
N TYR A 55 -11.95 16.41 -0.54
CA TYR A 55 -10.71 15.71 -0.87
C TYR A 55 -10.91 14.57 -1.87
N ARG A 56 -11.96 13.77 -1.71
CA ARG A 56 -12.32 12.72 -2.66
C ARG A 56 -12.62 13.29 -4.05
N ALA A 57 -13.35 14.40 -4.13
CA ALA A 57 -13.65 15.06 -5.41
C ALA A 57 -12.37 15.51 -6.12
N LEU A 58 -11.40 16.05 -5.37
CA LEU A 58 -10.07 16.38 -5.91
C LEU A 58 -9.37 15.11 -6.41
N ALA A 59 -9.32 14.05 -5.60
CA ALA A 59 -8.68 12.79 -5.97
C ALA A 59 -9.24 12.18 -7.26
N LEU A 60 -10.55 12.23 -7.48
CA LEU A 60 -11.19 11.73 -8.70
C LEU A 60 -10.94 12.59 -9.93
N ALA A 61 -10.55 13.86 -9.77
CA ALA A 61 -10.19 14.73 -10.86
C ALA A 61 -8.79 14.41 -11.45
N HIS A 62 -8.00 13.57 -10.77
CA HIS A 62 -6.70 13.15 -11.29
C HIS A 62 -6.84 12.22 -12.49
N SER A 63 -5.86 12.31 -13.40
CA SER A 63 -5.72 11.35 -14.50
C SER A 63 -5.03 10.08 -14.00
N PHE A 64 -5.80 9.01 -13.83
CA PHE A 64 -5.25 7.68 -13.51
C PHE A 64 -4.59 7.06 -14.74
N GLN A 65 -3.41 6.51 -14.54
CA GLN A 65 -2.53 6.03 -15.60
C GLN A 65 -2.16 4.56 -15.40
N THR A 66 -1.64 3.98 -16.48
CA THR A 66 -0.97 2.69 -16.46
C THR A 66 0.50 2.92 -16.74
N PHE A 67 1.37 2.33 -15.94
CA PHE A 67 2.81 2.29 -16.19
C PHE A 67 3.29 0.86 -16.32
N THR A 68 4.34 0.66 -17.12
CA THR A 68 4.93 -0.66 -17.38
C THR A 68 6.33 -0.69 -16.79
N ILE A 69 6.57 -1.62 -15.86
CA ILE A 69 7.89 -1.88 -15.29
C ILE A 69 8.30 -3.29 -15.69
N GLY A 70 9.33 -3.41 -16.52
CA GLY A 70 9.69 -4.68 -17.14
C GLY A 70 8.55 -5.22 -18.01
N THR A 71 8.02 -6.40 -17.66
CA THR A 71 6.88 -7.03 -18.34
C THR A 71 5.56 -6.86 -17.60
N VAL A 72 5.55 -6.10 -16.50
CA VAL A 72 4.41 -5.96 -15.60
C VAL A 72 3.75 -4.62 -15.79
N GLU A 73 2.43 -4.63 -15.99
CA GLU A 73 1.61 -3.42 -16.02
C GLU A 73 1.02 -3.12 -14.65
N TRP A 74 1.14 -1.86 -14.25
CA TRP A 74 0.59 -1.31 -13.02
C TRP A 74 -0.43 -0.26 -13.39
N ARG A 75 -1.68 -0.46 -12.97
CA ARG A 75 -2.84 0.26 -13.49
C ARG A 75 -3.53 1.08 -12.41
N GLY A 76 -4.14 2.19 -12.84
CA GLY A 76 -5.01 2.97 -11.98
C GLY A 76 -4.26 3.80 -10.96
N PHE A 77 -3.07 4.30 -11.30
CA PHE A 77 -2.27 5.15 -10.42
C PHE A 77 -2.31 6.60 -10.86
N ALA A 78 -2.39 7.51 -9.91
CA ALA A 78 -2.13 8.92 -10.15
C ALA A 78 -1.18 9.45 -9.08
N GLU A 79 -0.25 10.31 -9.48
CA GLU A 79 0.56 11.07 -8.53
C GLU A 79 -0.37 11.93 -7.67
N CYS A 80 -0.06 11.99 -6.39
CA CYS A 80 -0.81 12.74 -5.41
C CYS A 80 0.15 13.63 -4.63
N GLU A 81 0.35 14.84 -5.13
CA GLU A 81 1.00 15.92 -4.41
C GLU A 81 0.25 16.19 -3.08
N PRO A 82 0.97 16.53 -1.99
CA PRO A 82 0.33 16.74 -0.68
C PRO A 82 -0.49 18.04 -0.70
N PRO A 83 -1.79 17.97 -0.37
CA PRO A 83 -2.21 18.15 1.02
C PRO A 83 -3.23 17.11 1.51
N GLY A 84 -3.41 16.98 2.83
CA GLY A 84 -4.39 16.07 3.43
C GLY A 84 -3.74 14.96 4.28
N LEU A 85 -3.60 13.74 3.73
CA LEU A 85 -3.08 12.60 4.51
C LEU A 85 -1.63 12.81 4.96
N THR A 86 -0.80 13.40 4.12
CA THR A 86 0.61 13.70 4.44
C THR A 86 0.73 14.72 5.57
N ASP A 87 -0.10 15.77 5.57
CA ASP A 87 -0.12 16.79 6.64
C ASP A 87 -0.61 16.16 7.95
N TRP A 88 -1.69 15.37 7.86
CA TRP A 88 -2.18 14.63 9.01
C TRP A 88 -1.14 13.65 9.56
N LEU A 89 -0.39 12.96 8.70
CA LEU A 89 0.70 12.07 9.11
C LEU A 89 1.83 12.84 9.80
N GLN A 90 2.20 14.01 9.27
CA GLN A 90 3.23 14.86 9.87
C GLN A 90 2.85 15.29 11.30
N ASP A 91 1.58 15.63 11.53
CA ASP A 91 1.09 16.01 12.85
C ASP A 91 0.95 14.80 13.79
N ARG A 92 0.42 13.67 13.27
CA ARG A 92 0.07 12.51 14.10
C ARG A 92 1.24 11.57 14.39
N ARG A 93 2.20 11.51 13.46
CA ARG A 93 3.40 10.67 13.47
C ARG A 93 4.60 11.51 13.02
N PRO A 94 5.01 12.52 13.83
CA PRO A 94 6.13 13.38 13.50
C PRO A 94 7.47 12.64 13.43
N ASP A 95 7.53 11.40 13.92
CA ASP A 95 8.64 10.45 13.79
C ASP A 95 8.78 9.86 12.37
N LEU A 96 7.81 10.09 11.49
CA LEU A 96 7.81 9.64 10.11
C LEU A 96 8.00 10.81 9.13
N THR A 97 8.60 10.52 7.98
CA THR A 97 8.70 11.42 6.83
C THR A 97 7.98 10.75 5.66
N ALA A 98 6.93 11.38 5.13
CA ALA A 98 6.30 10.92 3.89
C ALA A 98 7.27 11.09 2.71
N THR A 99 7.52 10.02 1.97
CA THR A 99 8.50 9.99 0.86
C THR A 99 7.85 9.87 -0.51
N LEU A 100 6.67 9.26 -0.58
CA LEU A 100 5.90 9.13 -1.82
C LEU A 100 4.41 9.02 -1.47
N SER A 101 3.58 9.73 -2.23
CA SER A 101 2.13 9.75 -2.09
C SER A 101 1.49 9.52 -3.46
N LEU A 102 0.56 8.57 -3.53
CA LEU A 102 -0.10 8.20 -4.77
C LEU A 102 -1.56 7.79 -4.53
N LEU A 103 -2.40 8.15 -5.48
CA LEU A 103 -3.77 7.68 -5.57
C LEU A 103 -3.82 6.38 -6.35
N ARG A 104 -4.68 5.48 -5.92
CA ARG A 104 -4.98 4.23 -6.63
C ARG A 104 -6.48 4.05 -6.80
N GLN A 105 -6.91 3.91 -8.05
CA GLN A 105 -8.26 3.52 -8.43
C GLN A 105 -8.25 2.10 -8.99
N SER A 106 -9.12 1.25 -8.46
CA SER A 106 -9.18 -0.18 -8.80
C SER A 106 -10.60 -0.56 -9.24
N PRO A 107 -10.98 -0.28 -10.50
CA PRO A 107 -12.31 -0.59 -11.03
C PRO A 107 -12.50 -2.08 -11.31
N LYS A 108 -13.76 -2.50 -11.39
CA LYS A 108 -14.15 -3.88 -11.73
C LYS A 108 -13.46 -4.35 -13.01
N GLY A 109 -12.89 -5.56 -12.96
CA GLY A 109 -12.24 -6.19 -14.12
C GLY A 109 -10.79 -5.75 -14.37
N GLN A 110 -10.28 -4.75 -13.63
CA GLN A 110 -8.84 -4.45 -13.62
C GLN A 110 -8.09 -5.59 -12.93
N ALA A 111 -7.18 -6.23 -13.66
CA ALA A 111 -6.23 -7.17 -13.09
C ALA A 111 -5.12 -6.41 -12.35
N GLU A 112 -4.72 -6.93 -11.19
CA GLU A 112 -3.59 -6.41 -10.42
C GLU A 112 -2.45 -7.43 -10.48
N PRO A 113 -1.19 -7.00 -10.61
CA PRO A 113 -0.07 -7.92 -10.83
C PRO A 113 0.23 -8.77 -9.58
N HIS A 114 0.00 -8.22 -8.39
CA HIS A 114 0.21 -8.89 -7.12
C HIS A 114 -1.01 -8.72 -6.23
N TYR A 115 -1.42 -9.83 -5.59
CA TYR A 115 -2.46 -9.81 -4.57
C TYR A 115 -1.81 -9.64 -3.18
N ILE A 116 -1.16 -10.68 -2.66
CA ILE A 116 -0.34 -10.60 -1.45
C ILE A 116 1.02 -10.01 -1.83
N HIS A 117 1.50 -9.02 -1.06
CA HIS A 117 2.78 -8.35 -1.28
C HIS A 117 3.25 -7.63 0.00
N THR A 118 4.40 -6.98 -0.09
CA THR A 118 4.96 -6.05 0.91
C THR A 118 5.37 -4.75 0.22
N ASP A 119 5.39 -3.65 0.97
CA ASP A 119 5.91 -2.36 0.54
C ASP A 119 7.33 -2.09 1.03
N ARG A 120 8.07 -3.11 1.50
CA ARG A 120 9.39 -2.94 2.14
C ARG A 120 10.37 -2.09 1.30
N SER A 121 10.29 -2.17 -0.03
CA SER A 121 11.12 -1.39 -0.96
C SER A 121 10.71 0.08 -1.11
N MET A 122 9.57 0.47 -0.53
CA MET A 122 9.00 1.80 -0.64
C MET A 122 9.25 2.65 0.62
N GLY A 123 9.53 2.04 1.77
CA GLY A 123 9.82 2.73 3.03
C GLY A 123 9.71 1.81 4.25
N ASP A 124 9.63 2.42 5.43
CA ASP A 124 9.47 1.74 6.71
C ASP A 124 8.00 1.54 7.09
N TRP A 125 7.13 2.46 6.65
CA TRP A 125 5.70 2.49 6.98
C TRP A 125 4.85 2.79 5.74
N THR A 126 3.67 2.19 5.68
CA THR A 126 2.63 2.48 4.69
C THR A 126 1.37 2.99 5.39
N ALA A 127 0.82 4.10 4.89
CA ALA A 127 -0.50 4.59 5.24
C ALA A 127 -1.45 4.45 4.04
N ILE A 128 -2.64 3.89 4.27
CA ILE A 128 -3.69 3.80 3.25
C ILE A 128 -4.92 4.52 3.77
N LEU A 129 -5.34 5.58 3.08
CA LEU A 129 -6.59 6.30 3.29
C LEU A 129 -7.65 5.77 2.33
N TYR A 130 -8.80 5.32 2.85
CA TYR A 130 -9.94 4.88 2.04
C TYR A 130 -10.86 6.05 1.68
N LEU A 131 -11.08 6.23 0.37
CA LEU A 131 -11.83 7.35 -0.21
C LEU A 131 -13.13 6.91 -0.91
N THR A 132 -13.54 5.65 -0.75
CA THR A 132 -14.84 5.17 -1.26
C THR A 132 -15.92 5.38 -0.20
N PRO A 133 -16.96 6.20 -0.43
CA PRO A 133 -17.99 6.54 0.58
C PRO A 133 -18.81 5.33 1.07
N SER A 134 -19.04 4.37 0.18
CA SER A 134 -19.74 3.11 0.51
C SER A 134 -18.92 1.93 -0.02
N PRO A 135 -17.86 1.51 0.71
CA PRO A 135 -17.04 0.39 0.30
C PRO A 135 -17.87 -0.88 0.16
N LYS A 136 -17.52 -1.73 -0.80
CA LYS A 136 -18.16 -3.05 -0.94
C LYS A 136 -17.93 -3.86 0.34
N ALA A 137 -18.94 -4.60 0.78
CA ALA A 137 -18.80 -5.51 1.92
C ALA A 137 -17.59 -6.46 1.72
N GLY A 138 -16.74 -6.53 2.75
CA GLY A 138 -15.49 -7.28 2.72
C GLY A 138 -14.29 -6.54 2.12
N ASP A 139 -14.44 -5.29 1.67
CA ASP A 139 -13.29 -4.44 1.29
C ASP A 139 -12.51 -3.97 2.53
N GLY A 140 -11.23 -3.67 2.31
CA GLY A 140 -10.28 -3.35 3.37
C GLY A 140 -8.84 -3.64 2.98
N THR A 141 -8.04 -3.83 4.01
CA THR A 141 -6.69 -4.36 3.93
C THR A 141 -6.59 -5.62 4.78
N ASP A 142 -6.15 -6.71 4.17
CA ASP A 142 -5.86 -7.97 4.83
C ASP A 142 -4.36 -8.07 5.08
N PHE A 143 -4.00 -8.58 6.26
CA PHE A 143 -2.64 -8.89 6.67
C PHE A 143 -2.49 -10.40 6.78
N TRP A 144 -1.37 -10.93 6.32
CA TRP A 144 -1.20 -12.36 6.10
C TRP A 144 -0.08 -12.94 6.95
N ARG A 145 -0.25 -14.22 7.30
CA ARG A 145 0.80 -15.07 7.85
C ARG A 145 1.00 -16.24 6.93
N HIS A 146 2.24 -16.48 6.52
CA HIS A 146 2.59 -17.68 5.78
C HIS A 146 2.42 -18.91 6.70
N ARG A 147 1.63 -19.90 6.27
CA ARG A 147 1.14 -21.00 7.12
C ARG A 147 2.27 -21.88 7.66
N TRP A 148 3.28 -22.15 6.85
CA TRP A 148 4.29 -23.16 7.20
C TRP A 148 5.48 -22.58 7.97
N SER A 149 5.92 -21.39 7.60
CA SER A 149 7.06 -20.74 8.28
C SER A 149 6.62 -19.76 9.37
N GLY A 150 5.33 -19.43 9.45
CA GLY A 150 4.80 -18.47 10.42
C GLY A 150 5.20 -17.02 10.17
N VAL A 151 5.92 -16.72 9.08
CA VAL A 151 6.37 -15.35 8.79
C VAL A 151 5.19 -14.44 8.44
N THR A 152 5.24 -13.21 8.95
CA THR A 152 4.21 -12.18 8.78
C THR A 152 4.74 -10.93 8.09
N GLU A 153 6.05 -10.89 7.85
CA GLU A 153 6.76 -9.78 7.24
C GLU A 153 7.86 -10.28 6.32
N SER A 154 8.13 -9.49 5.29
CA SER A 154 9.21 -9.71 4.34
C SER A 154 10.57 -9.61 5.03
N ARG A 155 11.44 -10.55 4.68
CA ARG A 155 12.85 -10.56 5.11
C ARG A 155 13.79 -10.25 3.96
N ALA A 156 13.28 -9.90 2.78
CA ALA A 156 14.07 -9.57 1.61
C ALA A 156 14.90 -8.28 1.80
N GLU A 157 16.22 -8.40 1.91
CA GLU A 157 17.18 -7.28 2.06
C GLU A 157 17.84 -6.89 0.72
N SER A 158 17.31 -7.39 -0.40
CA SER A 158 17.77 -7.05 -1.75
C SER A 158 16.65 -7.19 -2.78
N ALA A 159 16.77 -6.49 -3.91
CA ALA A 159 15.86 -6.66 -5.04
C ALA A 159 15.82 -8.13 -5.50
N THR A 160 16.95 -8.83 -5.48
CA THR A 160 17.03 -10.27 -5.79
C THR A 160 16.28 -11.11 -4.76
N ALA A 161 16.49 -10.86 -3.46
CA ALA A 161 15.77 -11.57 -2.40
C ALA A 161 14.26 -11.30 -2.47
N MET A 162 13.86 -10.07 -2.83
CA MET A 162 12.47 -9.68 -3.02
C MET A 162 11.85 -10.43 -4.20
N ALA A 163 12.55 -10.49 -5.32
CA ALA A 163 12.11 -11.23 -6.49
C ALA A 163 11.95 -12.74 -6.19
N GLN A 164 12.83 -13.33 -5.37
CA GLN A 164 12.70 -14.71 -4.92
C GLN A 164 11.51 -14.89 -3.96
N GLU A 165 11.37 -14.04 -2.95
CA GLU A 165 10.27 -14.09 -1.98
C GLU A 165 8.91 -13.95 -2.69
N SER A 166 8.82 -13.08 -3.70
CA SER A 166 7.60 -12.81 -4.46
C SER A 166 7.05 -14.00 -5.24
N GLN A 167 7.88 -15.01 -5.52
CA GLN A 167 7.43 -16.22 -6.20
C GLN A 167 6.42 -17.02 -5.36
N ALA A 168 6.48 -16.90 -4.03
CA ALA A 168 5.58 -17.57 -3.10
C ALA A 168 4.27 -16.79 -2.83
N TRP A 169 4.19 -15.52 -3.25
CA TRP A 169 3.05 -14.65 -2.88
C TRP A 169 1.76 -14.98 -3.65
N SER A 170 1.87 -15.62 -4.81
CA SER A 170 0.73 -15.89 -5.70
C SER A 170 -0.11 -17.10 -5.27
N ASP A 171 0.48 -18.04 -4.51
CA ASP A 171 -0.21 -19.22 -4.03
C ASP A 171 -0.92 -18.93 -2.71
N ARG A 172 -2.23 -18.65 -2.78
CA ARG A 172 -3.05 -18.27 -1.62
C ARG A 172 -3.15 -19.36 -0.55
N ASP A 173 -2.97 -20.62 -0.93
CA ASP A 173 -3.09 -21.74 0.02
C ASP A 173 -1.93 -21.74 1.03
N GLN A 174 -0.82 -21.10 0.69
CA GLN A 174 0.32 -20.89 1.60
C GLN A 174 0.05 -19.86 2.70
N TRP A 175 -1.08 -19.13 2.63
CA TRP A 175 -1.34 -17.98 3.49
C TRP A 175 -2.59 -18.15 4.34
N SER A 176 -2.49 -17.68 5.58
CA SER A 176 -3.59 -17.55 6.52
C SER A 176 -3.83 -16.08 6.81
N LEU A 177 -5.11 -15.68 6.83
CA LEU A 177 -5.50 -14.32 7.21
C LEU A 177 -5.14 -14.11 8.68
N ARG A 178 -4.32 -13.11 8.96
CA ARG A 178 -3.87 -12.72 10.29
C ARG A 178 -4.79 -11.66 10.88
N GLN A 179 -5.07 -10.60 10.11
CA GLN A 179 -5.95 -9.51 10.51
C GLN A 179 -6.63 -8.90 9.29
N HIS A 180 -7.88 -8.49 9.46
CA HIS A 180 -8.64 -7.72 8.49
C HIS A 180 -8.92 -6.32 9.07
N VAL A 181 -8.61 -5.28 8.31
CA VAL A 181 -9.04 -3.91 8.60
C VAL A 181 -10.06 -3.51 7.54
N ALA A 182 -11.32 -3.45 7.93
CA ALA A 182 -12.41 -3.09 7.03
C ALA A 182 -12.23 -1.68 6.49
N ALA A 183 -12.44 -1.53 5.18
CA ALA A 183 -12.51 -0.22 4.54
C ALA A 183 -13.69 0.57 5.12
N ARG A 184 -13.43 1.83 5.44
CA ARG A 184 -14.43 2.81 5.86
C ARG A 184 -14.05 4.15 5.24
N PHE A 185 -15.01 4.89 4.73
CA PHE A 185 -14.71 6.21 4.18
C PHE A 185 -14.02 7.10 5.23
N ASN A 186 -12.95 7.79 4.83
CA ASN A 186 -12.13 8.63 5.69
C ASN A 186 -11.38 7.88 6.81
N ARG A 187 -11.16 6.57 6.65
CA ARG A 187 -10.29 5.77 7.52
C ARG A 187 -8.88 5.68 6.96
N VAL A 188 -7.89 5.81 7.83
CA VAL A 188 -6.50 5.44 7.58
C VAL A 188 -6.17 4.13 8.28
N VAL A 189 -5.47 3.25 7.56
CA VAL A 189 -4.68 2.18 8.17
C VAL A 189 -3.20 2.48 7.96
N LEU A 190 -2.43 2.51 9.06
CA LEU A 190 -0.99 2.78 9.08
C LEU A 190 -0.27 1.56 9.67
N PHE A 191 0.70 1.02 8.94
CA PHE A 191 1.37 -0.24 9.31
C PHE A 191 2.82 -0.29 8.82
N PRO A 192 3.69 -1.13 9.40
CA PRO A 192 5.04 -1.35 8.89
C PRO A 192 5.03 -1.89 7.45
N ALA A 193 5.76 -1.23 6.55
CA ALA A 193 5.77 -1.54 5.11
C ALA A 193 6.22 -2.98 4.82
N LYS A 194 7.03 -3.57 5.71
CA LYS A 194 7.48 -4.96 5.63
C LYS A 194 6.37 -6.01 5.80
N TYR A 195 5.18 -5.66 6.29
CA TYR A 195 4.11 -6.64 6.51
C TYR A 195 3.55 -7.19 5.19
N PHE A 196 3.30 -8.50 5.17
CA PHE A 196 2.56 -9.12 4.08
C PHE A 196 1.10 -8.70 4.15
N HIS A 197 0.64 -8.03 3.10
CA HIS A 197 -0.70 -7.47 3.05
C HIS A 197 -1.28 -7.52 1.63
N SER A 198 -2.59 -7.28 1.54
CA SER A 198 -3.31 -7.14 0.28
C SER A 198 -4.55 -6.27 0.47
N ARG A 199 -5.15 -5.84 -0.64
CA ARG A 199 -6.59 -5.53 -0.63
C ARG A 199 -7.37 -6.78 -0.19
N SER A 200 -8.46 -6.61 0.56
CA SER A 200 -9.21 -7.75 1.11
C SER A 200 -10.05 -8.50 0.08
N LEU A 201 -10.55 -7.81 -0.94
CA LEU A 201 -11.25 -8.43 -2.05
C LEU A 201 -10.26 -8.84 -3.12
N HIS A 202 -10.31 -10.09 -3.59
CA HIS A 202 -9.49 -10.58 -4.71
C HIS A 202 -9.92 -10.02 -6.07
N GLU A 203 -11.20 -9.69 -6.24
CA GLU A 203 -11.70 -8.99 -7.43
C GLU A 203 -11.95 -7.51 -7.12
N ASN A 204 -11.45 -6.64 -7.99
CA ASN A 204 -11.77 -5.23 -7.95
C ASN A 204 -13.27 -5.00 -8.23
N TYR A 205 -13.81 -3.85 -7.81
CA TYR A 205 -15.24 -3.56 -7.91
C TYR A 205 -15.51 -2.11 -8.30
N GLY A 206 -16.77 -1.83 -8.68
CA GLY A 206 -17.23 -0.51 -9.08
C GLY A 206 -16.70 -0.04 -10.43
N SER A 207 -17.11 1.16 -10.81
CA SER A 207 -16.72 1.85 -12.05
C SER A 207 -16.75 3.35 -11.83
N GLY A 208 -15.77 4.07 -12.40
CA GLY A 208 -15.60 5.50 -12.15
C GLY A 208 -15.56 5.79 -10.65
N ASP A 209 -16.39 6.72 -10.21
CA ASP A 209 -16.53 7.17 -8.82
C ASP A 209 -16.91 6.07 -7.81
N THR A 210 -17.50 4.97 -8.27
CA THR A 210 -17.88 3.84 -7.40
C THR A 210 -16.78 2.79 -7.28
N ALA A 211 -15.68 2.94 -8.04
CA ALA A 211 -14.52 2.07 -7.92
C ALA A 211 -13.83 2.26 -6.57
N ARG A 212 -13.09 1.24 -6.14
CA ARG A 212 -12.24 1.35 -4.95
C ARG A 212 -11.22 2.46 -5.19
N LEU A 213 -11.21 3.46 -4.32
CA LEU A 213 -10.30 4.60 -4.37
C LEU A 213 -9.56 4.71 -3.04
N THR A 214 -8.24 4.77 -3.12
CA THR A 214 -7.37 4.94 -1.96
C THR A 214 -6.25 5.94 -2.24
N GLN A 215 -5.82 6.69 -1.24
CA GLN A 215 -4.49 7.30 -1.23
C GLN A 215 -3.56 6.38 -0.45
N ILE A 216 -2.35 6.18 -0.98
CA ILE A 216 -1.28 5.39 -0.36
C ILE A 216 -0.11 6.34 -0.14
N VAL A 217 0.40 6.39 1.08
CA VAL A 217 1.59 7.18 1.44
C VAL A 217 2.63 6.26 2.04
N PHE A 218 3.82 6.26 1.46
CA PHE A 218 4.99 5.58 2.01
C PHE A 218 5.80 6.55 2.87
N CYS A 219 6.33 6.06 3.98
CA CYS A 219 7.09 6.86 4.92
C CYS A 219 8.38 6.16 5.33
N GLU A 220 9.43 6.96 5.54
CA GLU A 220 10.65 6.56 6.23
C GLU A 220 10.59 7.01 7.69
N LYS A 221 11.19 6.24 8.60
CA LYS A 221 11.36 6.64 9.99
C LYS A 221 12.50 7.66 10.06
N LYS A 222 12.31 8.75 10.78
CA LYS A 222 13.40 9.70 11.04
C LYS A 222 14.42 9.07 11.98
N ASP A 223 15.70 9.22 11.64
CA ASP A 223 16.78 8.94 12.57
C ASP A 223 16.60 9.79 13.83
N ALA A 224 16.76 9.15 14.99
CA ALA A 224 16.62 9.78 16.30
C ALA A 224 17.87 10.61 16.66
#